data_AF-A0A6G4WSU4-F1
#
_entry.id   AF-A0A6G4WSU4-F1
#
_cell.length_a   1.000
_cell.length_b   1.000
_cell.length_c   1.000
_cell.angle_alpha   90.00
_cell.angle_beta   90.00
_cell.angle_gamma   90.00
#
_symmetry.space_group_name_H-M   'P 1'
#
loop_
_entity.id
_entity.type
_entity.pdbx_description
1 polymer ?
#
loop_
_entity_poly.entity_id
_entity_poly.type
_entity_poly.pdbx_seq_one_letter_code
_entity_poly.pdbx_strand_id
1 'polypeptide(L)'
;MDPDALLAELDLLRAQPAARLATLRAPDPGADAADLLDTACALRAERDALSARLTRRWGEPQTWDLTPLLHGAAEGRPVPEPLLALCGYVPALTVWSPGSRWVGLGVAEPADAVVPQLIAAVGAEGEPPPFG
;
A
#
# COMPACT_ATOMS: atom_id res chain seq x y z
N MET A 1 18.19 3.45 1.01
CA MET A 1 18.11 1.97 1.04
C MET A 1 18.20 1.45 -0.39
N ASP A 2 18.58 0.19 -0.59
CA ASP A 2 18.70 -0.40 -1.92
C ASP A 2 17.30 -0.73 -2.48
N PRO A 3 16.87 -0.15 -3.61
CA PRO A 3 15.57 -0.48 -4.21
C PRO A 3 15.40 -1.96 -4.58
N ASP A 4 16.50 -2.70 -4.73
CA ASP A 4 16.43 -4.15 -4.99
C ASP A 4 16.05 -4.94 -3.73
N ALA A 5 16.36 -4.43 -2.53
CA ALA A 5 15.93 -5.04 -1.27
C ALA A 5 14.40 -4.93 -1.08
N LEU A 6 13.81 -3.79 -1.42
CA LEU A 6 12.35 -3.58 -1.39
C LEU A 6 11.63 -4.53 -2.38
N LEU A 7 12.22 -4.73 -3.56
CA LEU A 7 11.68 -5.69 -4.53
C LEU A 7 11.75 -7.13 -4.02
N ALA A 8 12.86 -7.51 -3.38
CA ALA A 8 12.99 -8.84 -2.77
C ALA A 8 11.96 -9.07 -1.66
N GLU A 9 11.70 -8.05 -0.83
CA GLU A 9 10.69 -8.10 0.21
C GLU A 9 9.27 -8.26 -0.37
N LEU A 10 8.95 -7.53 -1.44
CA LEU A 10 7.69 -7.70 -2.18
C LEU A 10 7.54 -9.11 -2.78
N ASP A 11 8.61 -9.67 -3.35
CA ASP A 11 8.60 -11.04 -3.89
C ASP A 11 8.41 -12.08 -2.77
N LEU A 12 9.00 -11.89 -1.59
CA LEU A 12 8.78 -12.74 -0.41
C LEU A 12 7.33 -12.64 0.11
N LEU A 13 6.76 -11.44 0.17
CA LEU A 13 5.37 -11.21 0.55
C LEU A 13 4.41 -11.92 -0.40
N ARG A 14 4.66 -11.81 -1.71
CA ARG A 14 3.83 -12.45 -2.76
C ARG A 14 3.88 -13.97 -2.72
N ALA A 15 5.01 -14.54 -2.29
CA ALA A 15 5.15 -15.99 -2.16
C ALA A 15 4.32 -16.58 -1.00
N GLN A 16 3.80 -15.77 -0.09
CA GLN A 16 3.00 -16.24 1.04
C GLN A 16 1.59 -16.63 0.60
N PRO A 17 1.02 -17.73 1.12
CA PRO A 17 -0.27 -18.24 0.63
C PRO A 17 -1.46 -17.32 0.95
N ALA A 18 -1.40 -16.56 2.05
CA ALA A 18 -2.49 -15.71 2.53
C ALA A 18 -2.30 -14.23 2.15
N ALA A 19 -3.40 -13.48 2.08
CA ALA A 19 -3.34 -12.03 1.94
C ALA A 19 -2.60 -11.40 3.13
N ARG A 20 -1.69 -10.46 2.85
CA ARG A 20 -0.85 -9.84 3.88
C ARG A 20 -0.55 -8.38 3.59
N LEU A 21 -0.40 -7.65 4.69
CA LEU A 21 0.06 -6.27 4.73
C LEU A 21 1.46 -6.22 5.35
N ALA A 22 2.32 -5.37 4.79
CA ALA A 22 3.63 -5.10 5.34
C ALA A 22 3.94 -3.60 5.26
N THR A 23 4.42 -3.05 6.37
CA THR A 23 5.07 -1.74 6.37
C THR A 23 6.47 -1.90 5.80
N LEU A 24 6.70 -1.38 4.60
CA LEU A 24 8.02 -1.37 3.97
C LEU A 24 8.92 -0.31 4.58
N ARG A 25 8.35 0.85 4.96
CA ARG A 25 9.07 1.95 5.61
C ARG A 25 8.20 2.70 6.59
N ALA A 26 8.81 3.10 7.70
CA ALA A 26 8.29 4.04 8.68
C ALA A 26 9.38 5.09 8.99
N PRO A 27 9.02 6.31 9.40
CA PRO A 27 9.95 7.34 9.82
C PRO A 27 10.61 6.94 11.13
N ASP A 28 11.68 7.67 11.45
CA ASP A 28 12.36 7.50 12.72
C ASP A 28 11.43 7.83 13.91
N PRO A 29 11.49 7.03 14.99
CA PRO A 29 10.70 7.29 16.18
C PRO A 29 11.17 8.62 16.82
N GLY A 30 10.28 9.61 16.86
CA GLY A 30 10.56 10.93 17.44
C GLY A 30 10.72 12.06 16.42
N ALA A 31 10.54 11.80 15.13
CA ALA A 31 10.44 12.82 14.09
C ALA A 31 9.38 13.88 14.44
N ASP A 32 9.70 15.15 14.24
CA ASP A 32 8.73 16.23 14.44
C ASP A 32 7.79 16.40 13.22
N ALA A 33 6.84 17.33 13.30
CA ALA A 33 5.87 17.51 12.22
C ALA A 33 6.50 17.91 10.87
N ALA A 34 7.61 18.65 10.87
CA ALA A 34 8.30 19.03 9.65
C ALA A 34 9.05 17.82 9.07
N ASP A 35 9.75 17.05 9.92
CA ASP A 35 10.42 15.81 9.53
C ASP A 35 9.44 14.78 8.96
N LEU A 36 8.23 14.71 9.52
CA LEU A 36 7.17 13.82 9.02
C LEU A 36 6.68 14.26 7.62
N LEU A 37 6.57 15.57 7.36
CA LEU A 37 6.23 16.07 6.02
C LEU A 37 7.30 15.73 4.99
N ASP A 38 8.57 15.98 5.32
CA ASP A 38 9.69 15.66 4.44
C ASP A 38 9.81 14.15 4.21
N THR A 39 9.60 13.35 5.25
CA THR A 39 9.54 11.90 5.13
C THR A 39 8.39 11.46 4.23
N ALA A 40 7.20 12.05 4.35
CA ALA A 40 6.08 11.73 3.47
C ALA A 40 6.41 12.00 2.00
N CYS A 41 7.08 13.12 1.70
CA CYS A 41 7.57 13.43 0.36
C CYS A 41 8.58 12.38 -0.14
N ALA A 42 9.55 12.00 0.69
CA ALA A 42 10.52 10.96 0.36
C ALA A 42 9.86 9.60 0.09
N LEU A 43 8.88 9.21 0.92
CA LEU A 43 8.13 7.97 0.75
C LEU A 43 7.29 7.96 -0.54
N ARG A 44 6.71 9.10 -0.93
CA ARG A 44 6.02 9.24 -2.24
C ARG A 44 6.99 9.03 -3.40
N ALA A 45 8.18 9.64 -3.34
CA ALA A 45 9.21 9.46 -4.36
C ALA A 45 9.72 8.02 -4.42
N GLU A 46 9.90 7.35 -3.27
CA GLU A 46 10.25 5.93 -3.21
C GLU A 46 9.15 5.05 -3.81
N ARG A 47 7.87 5.31 -3.46
CA ARG A 47 6.71 4.65 -4.08
C ARG A 47 6.76 4.81 -5.59
N ASP A 48 6.96 6.01 -6.12
CA ASP A 48 6.98 6.26 -7.57
C ASP A 48 8.13 5.54 -8.28
N ALA A 49 9.30 5.49 -7.66
CA ALA A 49 10.43 4.73 -8.19
C ALA A 49 10.15 3.22 -8.21
N LEU A 50 9.52 2.67 -7.17
CA LEU A 50 9.07 1.27 -7.13
C LEU A 50 7.98 1.02 -8.17
N SER A 51 6.97 1.87 -8.24
CA SER A 51 5.88 1.79 -9.21
C SER A 51 6.42 1.72 -10.62
N ALA A 52 7.36 2.60 -11.01
CA ALA A 52 7.96 2.58 -12.33
C ALA A 52 8.71 1.26 -12.64
N ARG A 53 9.32 0.63 -11.64
CA ARG A 53 9.98 -0.68 -11.79
C ARG A 53 8.97 -1.81 -11.93
N LEU A 54 7.93 -1.82 -11.10
CA LEU A 54 6.86 -2.81 -11.15
C LEU A 54 6.06 -2.71 -12.45
N THR A 55 5.78 -1.50 -12.92
CA THR A 55 5.13 -1.26 -14.21
C THR A 55 5.92 -1.84 -15.38
N ARG A 56 7.26 -1.69 -15.37
CA ARG A 56 8.11 -2.33 -16.38
C ARG A 56 8.09 -3.85 -16.32
N ARG A 57 7.86 -4.43 -15.13
CA ARG A 57 7.89 -5.88 -14.90
C ARG A 57 6.54 -6.56 -15.14
N TRP A 58 5.44 -5.90 -14.76
CA TRP A 58 4.10 -6.48 -14.67
C TRP A 58 3.05 -5.75 -15.51
N GLY A 59 3.42 -4.66 -16.19
CA GLY A 59 2.50 -3.85 -17.00
C GLY A 59 1.83 -2.72 -16.22
N GLU A 60 0.88 -2.05 -16.86
CA GLU A 60 0.25 -0.85 -16.32
C GLU A 60 -0.52 -1.12 -15.01
N PRO A 61 -0.32 -0.32 -13.94
CA PRO A 61 -1.06 -0.48 -12.71
C PRO A 61 -2.50 0.02 -12.83
N GLN A 62 -3.32 -0.42 -11.89
CA GLN A 62 -4.63 0.15 -11.59
C GLN A 62 -4.56 0.96 -10.30
N THR A 63 -5.35 2.03 -10.22
CA THR A 63 -5.52 2.76 -8.96
C THR A 63 -6.80 2.29 -8.28
N TRP A 64 -6.71 1.82 -7.04
CA TRP A 64 -7.87 1.47 -6.22
C TRP A 64 -8.09 2.54 -5.17
N ASP A 65 -9.22 3.25 -5.24
CA ASP A 65 -9.67 4.19 -4.22
C ASP A 65 -10.30 3.42 -3.05
N LEU A 66 -9.72 3.55 -1.85
CA LEU A 66 -10.19 2.87 -0.65
C LEU A 66 -11.15 3.71 0.19
N THR A 67 -11.34 4.99 -0.16
CA THR A 67 -12.25 5.90 0.53
C THR A 67 -13.68 5.35 0.65
N PRO A 68 -14.27 4.73 -0.40
CA PRO A 68 -15.60 4.14 -0.30
C PRO A 68 -15.68 2.96 0.69
N LEU A 69 -14.60 2.19 0.85
CA LEU A 69 -14.53 1.12 1.85
C LEU A 69 -14.44 1.67 3.26
N LEU A 70 -13.63 2.72 3.47
CA LEU A 70 -13.55 3.39 4.77
C LEU A 70 -14.93 3.92 5.20
N HIS A 71 -15.62 4.60 4.27
CA HIS A 71 -16.97 5.10 4.53
C HIS A 71 -17.96 3.95 4.81
N GLY A 72 -17.90 2.87 4.02
CA GLY A 72 -18.74 1.70 4.27
C GLY A 72 -18.49 1.01 5.60
N ALA A 73 -17.23 0.88 6.01
CA ALA A 73 -16.86 0.34 7.31
C ALA A 73 -17.42 1.21 8.46
N ALA A 74 -17.34 2.54 8.33
CA ALA A 74 -17.93 3.47 9.30
C ALA A 74 -19.47 3.35 9.38
N GLU A 75 -20.12 2.97 8.29
CA GLU A 75 -21.56 2.67 8.22
C GLU A 75 -21.91 1.23 8.67
N GLY A 76 -20.92 0.43 9.09
CA GLY A 76 -21.11 -0.95 9.55
C GLY A 76 -21.17 -2.00 8.44
N ARG A 77 -20.82 -1.66 7.20
CA ARG A 77 -20.68 -2.66 6.11
C ARG A 77 -19.47 -3.56 6.38
N PRO A 78 -19.57 -4.89 6.16
CA PRO A 78 -18.44 -5.78 6.32
C PRO A 78 -17.39 -5.50 5.23
N VAL A 79 -16.18 -5.14 5.66
CA VAL A 79 -15.00 -5.02 4.80
C VAL A 79 -14.03 -6.14 5.20
N PRO A 80 -13.57 -6.98 4.26
CA PRO A 80 -12.68 -8.08 4.60
C PRO A 80 -11.26 -7.58 4.90
N GLU A 81 -10.56 -8.30 5.78
CA GLU A 81 -9.12 -8.11 5.94
C GLU A 81 -8.37 -8.60 4.69
N PRO A 82 -7.26 -7.95 4.27
CA PRO A 82 -6.59 -6.82 4.92
C PRO A 82 -7.11 -5.43 4.49
N LEU A 83 -8.19 -5.34 3.70
CA LEU A 83 -8.67 -4.06 3.16
C LEU A 83 -9.23 -3.12 4.23
N LEU A 84 -9.85 -3.67 5.27
CA LEU A 84 -10.34 -2.88 6.40
C LEU A 84 -9.19 -2.14 7.10
N ALA A 85 -8.07 -2.82 7.35
CA ALA A 85 -6.87 -2.17 7.86
C ALA A 85 -6.34 -1.13 6.87
N LEU A 86 -6.25 -1.47 5.58
CA LEU A 86 -5.69 -0.58 4.55
C LEU A 86 -6.47 0.72 4.39
N CYS A 87 -7.81 0.67 4.34
CA CYS A 87 -8.61 1.88 4.12
C CYS A 87 -8.52 2.88 5.29
N GLY A 88 -8.07 2.44 6.47
CA GLY A 88 -7.77 3.32 7.60
C GLY A 88 -6.41 4.02 7.51
N TYR A 89 -5.47 3.50 6.71
CA TYR A 89 -4.11 4.05 6.58
C TYR A 89 -3.89 4.80 5.26
N VAL A 90 -4.44 4.31 4.15
CA VAL A 90 -4.16 4.83 2.81
C VAL A 90 -5.46 5.14 2.06
N PRO A 91 -5.60 6.32 1.44
CA PRO A 91 -6.78 6.66 0.66
C PRO A 91 -6.84 5.91 -0.67
N ALA A 92 -5.69 5.55 -1.25
CA ALA A 92 -5.62 4.82 -2.50
C ALA A 92 -4.40 3.88 -2.58
N LEU A 93 -4.52 2.84 -3.40
CA LEU A 93 -3.44 1.90 -3.73
C LEU A 93 -3.12 1.93 -5.23
N THR A 94 -1.84 1.88 -5.56
CA THR A 94 -1.37 1.52 -6.90
C THR A 94 -1.20 0.01 -6.96
N VAL A 95 -1.94 -0.67 -7.82
CA VAL A 95 -2.08 -2.13 -7.82
C VAL A 95 -1.67 -2.75 -9.15
N TRP A 96 -0.93 -3.85 -9.08
CA TRP A 96 -0.60 -4.71 -10.21
C TRP A 96 -1.15 -6.11 -9.95
N SER A 97 -1.64 -6.78 -10.99
CA SER A 97 -2.17 -8.16 -10.89
C SER A 97 -1.37 -9.14 -11.76
N PRO A 98 -0.13 -9.48 -11.40
CA PRO A 98 0.66 -10.46 -12.14
C PRO A 98 0.15 -11.89 -11.91
N GLY A 99 -0.70 -12.38 -12.81
CA GLY A 99 -1.27 -13.73 -12.72
C GLY A 99 -2.37 -13.80 -11.64
N SER A 100 -2.31 -14.80 -10.77
CA SER A 100 -3.38 -15.12 -9.81
C SER A 100 -3.34 -14.34 -8.48
N ARG A 101 -2.53 -13.28 -8.40
CA ARG A 101 -2.36 -12.46 -7.19
C ARG A 101 -2.22 -11.00 -7.56
N TRP A 102 -2.73 -10.12 -6.69
CA TRP A 102 -2.53 -8.69 -6.79
C TRP A 102 -1.51 -8.20 -5.76
N VAL A 103 -0.76 -7.16 -6.13
CA VAL A 103 0.21 -6.45 -5.29
C VAL A 103 -0.15 -4.98 -5.31
N GLY A 104 -0.47 -4.40 -4.16
CA GLY A 104 -0.78 -2.99 -3.98
C GLY A 104 0.29 -2.25 -3.21
N LEU A 105 0.60 -1.03 -3.62
CA LEU A 105 1.45 -0.08 -2.90
C LEU A 105 0.66 1.16 -2.52
N GLY A 106 0.80 1.61 -1.27
CA GLY A 106 0.21 2.85 -0.77
C GLY A 106 1.15 3.56 0.18
N VAL A 107 1.02 4.89 0.26
CA VAL A 107 1.71 5.70 1.25
C VAL A 107 0.66 6.22 2.22
N ALA A 108 0.75 5.82 3.49
CA ALA A 108 -0.12 6.32 4.53
C ALA A 108 0.13 7.82 4.66
N GLU A 109 -0.90 8.62 4.44
CA GLU A 109 -0.78 10.06 4.50
C GLU A 109 -0.93 10.54 5.95
N PRO A 110 -0.15 11.52 6.39
CA PRO A 110 -0.29 12.09 7.72
C PRO A 110 -1.56 12.96 7.76
N ALA A 111 -2.71 12.33 8.00
CA ALA A 111 -3.91 13.00 8.48
C ALA A 111 -4.01 12.78 9.99
N ASP A 112 -4.26 13.86 10.75
CA ASP A 112 -4.60 13.83 12.19
C ASP A 112 -3.86 12.76 13.04
N ALA A 113 -2.53 12.84 13.07
CA ALA A 113 -1.60 11.98 13.83
C ALA A 113 -1.21 10.63 13.21
N VAL A 114 -1.53 10.38 11.94
CA VAL A 114 -0.98 9.23 11.22
C VAL A 114 0.49 9.47 10.87
N VAL A 115 1.36 8.57 11.30
CA VAL A 115 2.78 8.57 10.95
C VAL A 115 2.91 8.08 9.49
N PRO A 116 3.56 8.84 8.59
CA PRO A 116 3.61 8.50 7.18
C PRO A 116 4.38 7.20 6.96
N GLN A 117 3.82 6.24 6.24
CA GLN A 117 4.41 4.91 6.08
C GLN A 117 4.24 4.41 4.66
N LEU A 118 5.24 3.75 4.10
CA LEU A 118 5.09 3.02 2.84
C LEU A 118 4.58 1.62 3.16
N ILE A 119 3.42 1.28 2.63
CA ILE A 119 2.73 0.03 2.89
C ILE A 119 2.62 -0.76 1.59
N ALA A 120 2.89 -2.06 1.67
CA ALA A 120 2.61 -3.03 0.64
C ALA A 120 1.49 -3.98 1.07
N ALA A 121 0.64 -4.34 0.14
CA ALA A 121 -0.41 -5.33 0.33
C ALA A 121 -0.35 -6.36 -0.80
N VAL A 122 -0.59 -7.63 -0.46
CA VAL A 122 -0.72 -8.72 -1.44
C VAL A 122 -1.99 -9.48 -1.12
N GLY A 123 -2.78 -9.79 -2.14
CA GLY A 123 -3.97 -10.62 -2.02
C GLY A 123 -4.12 -11.59 -3.19
N ALA A 124 -5.05 -12.54 -3.04
CA ALA A 124 -5.41 -13.45 -4.12
C ALA A 124 -6.27 -12.73 -5.16
N GLU A 125 -6.20 -13.17 -6.41
CA GLU A 125 -7.13 -12.74 -7.46
C GLU A 125 -8.58 -13.06 -7.03
N GLY A 126 -9.44 -12.04 -6.97
CA GLY A 126 -10.83 -12.16 -6.52
C GLY A 126 -11.11 -11.90 -5.04
N GLU A 127 -10.09 -11.67 -4.19
CA GLU A 127 -10.24 -11.32 -2.77
C GLU A 127 -9.69 -9.92 -2.45
N PRO A 128 -10.57 -8.99 -2.10
CA PRO A 128 -11.30 -8.18 -3.08
C PRO A 128 -10.34 -7.26 -3.85
N PRO A 129 -10.77 -6.81 -5.05
CA PRO A 129 -11.71 -5.68 -5.04
C PRO A 129 -12.88 -5.83 -6.03
N PRO A 130 -13.97 -5.08 -5.80
CA PRO A 130 -14.80 -4.60 -6.88
C PRO A 130 -14.82 -3.07 -6.85
N PHE A 131 -13.73 -2.43 -7.26
CA PHE A 131 -13.80 -1.03 -7.67
C PHE A 131 -13.82 -1.02 -9.19
N GLY A 132 -15.03 -1.17 -9.72
CA GLY A 132 -15.36 -0.68 -11.05
C GLY A 132 -15.73 0.80 -10.95
#